data_AF-A0AA90UEM8-F1
#
_entry.id   AF-A0AA90UEM8-F1
#
_cell.length_a   1.000
_cell.length_b   1.000
_cell.length_c   1.000
_cell.angle_alpha   90.00
_cell.angle_beta   90.00
_cell.angle_gamma   90.00
#
_symmetry.space_group_name_H-M   'P 1'
#
loop_
_entity.id
_entity.type
_entity.pdbx_description
1 polymer ?
#
loop_
_entity_poly.entity_id
_entity_poly.type
_entity_poly.pdbx_seq_one_letter_code
_entity_poly.pdbx_strand_id
1 'polypeptide(L)' 'MLPLIDETAAKVHELDPKDAQTGPAVRYDENVLRAQGALLKSNPQMKDIYDRMSMSIHKMSVKE' A
#
# COMPACT_ATOMS: atom_id res chain seq x y z
N MET A 1 -7.01 14.68 2.97
CA MET A 1 -5.67 14.15 2.66
C MET A 1 -4.66 14.50 3.74
N LEU A 2 -4.48 15.78 4.09
CA LEU A 2 -3.50 16.21 5.11
C LEU A 2 -3.56 15.41 6.43
N PRO A 3 -4.73 15.15 7.04
CA PRO A 3 -4.76 14.38 8.30
C PRO A 3 -4.17 12.97 8.21
N LEU A 4 -4.35 12.28 7.06
CA LEU A 4 -3.82 10.93 6.85
C LEU A 4 -2.31 10.93 6.59
N ILE A 5 -1.81 12.00 5.94
CA ILE A 5 -0.37 12.20 5.72
C ILE A 5 0.31 12.43 7.07
N ASP A 6 -0.26 13.32 7.89
CA ASP A 6 0.28 13.64 9.21
C ASP A 6 0.25 12.41 10.13
N GLU A 7 -0.85 11.66 10.16
CA GLU A 7 -0.95 10.42 10.94
C GLU A 7 0.09 9.37 10.49
N THR A 8 0.28 9.20 9.19
CA THR A 8 1.22 8.20 8.65
C THR A 8 2.68 8.58 8.93
N ALA A 9 3.02 9.88 8.81
CA ALA A 9 4.34 10.38 9.16
C ALA A 9 4.60 10.27 10.68
N ALA A 10 3.60 10.57 11.51
CA ALA A 10 3.73 10.45 12.96
C ALA A 10 3.96 8.99 13.41
N LYS A 11 3.29 8.00 12.79
CA LYS A 11 3.41 6.58 13.17
C LYS A 11 4.83 6.04 13.15
N VAL A 12 5.65 6.44 12.17
CA VAL A 12 7.01 5.90 12.02
C VAL A 12 8.00 6.46 13.03
N HIS A 13 7.62 7.46 13.84
CA HIS A 13 8.40 7.89 14.98
C HIS A 13 8.26 6.95 16.19
N GLU A 14 7.16 6.22 16.28
CA GLU A 14 6.80 5.36 17.42
C GLU A 14 6.85 3.87 17.08
N LEU A 15 6.68 3.52 15.81
CA LEU A 15 6.64 2.14 15.32
C LEU A 15 7.68 1.93 14.23
N ASP A 16 8.26 0.73 14.17
CA ASP A 16 9.04 0.34 12.99
C ASP A 16 8.16 0.41 11.73
N PRO A 17 8.71 0.83 10.57
CA PRO A 17 7.92 0.99 9.34
C PRO A 17 7.13 -0.27 8.95
N LYS A 18 7.68 -1.44 9.25
CA LYS A 18 7.01 -2.73 9.00
C LYS A 18 5.74 -2.89 9.83
N ASP A 19 5.76 -2.47 11.10
CA ASP A 19 4.63 -2.59 12.02
C ASP A 19 3.60 -1.46 11.81
N ALA A 20 4.06 -0.30 11.33
CA ALA A 20 3.19 0.82 10.95
C ALA A 20 2.41 0.56 9.65
N GLN A 21 2.91 -0.34 8.78
CA GLN A 21 2.35 -0.59 7.46
C GLN A 21 0.96 -1.25 7.56
N THR A 22 -0.04 -0.64 6.91
CA THR A 22 -1.43 -1.14 6.86
C THR A 22 -1.95 -1.18 5.43
N GLY A 23 -3.24 -1.52 5.25
CA GLY A 23 -3.95 -1.45 3.98
C GLY A 23 -4.16 -2.80 3.28
N PRO A 24 -4.79 -2.79 2.09
CA PRO A 24 -5.17 -4.02 1.38
C PRO A 24 -3.96 -4.84 0.91
N ALA A 25 -2.83 -4.20 0.62
CA ALA A 25 -1.61 -4.89 0.21
C ALA A 25 -1.00 -5.77 1.32
N VAL A 26 -1.04 -5.30 2.58
CA VAL A 26 -0.59 -6.10 3.75
C VAL A 26 -1.47 -7.34 3.92
N ARG A 27 -2.79 -7.20 3.79
CA ARG A 27 -3.75 -8.31 3.92
C ARG A 27 -3.91 -9.16 2.66
N TYR A 28 -3.23 -8.76 1.57
CA TYR A 28 -3.42 -9.32 0.25
C TYR A 28 -4.89 -9.41 -0.19
N ASP A 29 -5.64 -8.33 0.02
CA ASP A 29 -7.03 -8.24 -0.39
C ASP A 29 -7.12 -8.04 -1.91
N GLU A 30 -7.04 -9.15 -2.66
CA GLU A 30 -7.01 -9.15 -4.13
C GLU A 30 -8.22 -8.47 -4.76
N ASN A 31 -9.39 -8.51 -4.10
CA ASN A 31 -10.60 -7.86 -4.59
C ASN A 31 -10.45 -6.33 -4.59
N VAL A 32 -9.97 -5.78 -3.47
CA VAL A 32 -9.71 -4.34 -3.36
C VAL A 32 -8.56 -3.93 -4.26
N LEU A 33 -7.46 -4.71 -4.30
CA LEU A 33 -6.30 -4.41 -5.13
C LEU A 33 -6.67 -4.34 -6.63
N ARG A 34 -7.47 -5.31 -7.11
CA ARG A 34 -7.95 -5.34 -8.49
C ARG A 34 -8.88 -4.18 -8.80
N ALA A 35 -9.81 -3.86 -7.89
CA ALA A 35 -10.72 -2.72 -8.07
C ALA A 35 -9.97 -1.39 -8.14
N GLN A 36 -9.00 -1.16 -7.25
CA GLN A 36 -8.15 0.04 -7.26
C GLN A 36 -7.28 0.10 -8.52
N GLY A 37 -6.70 -1.02 -8.96
CA GLY A 37 -5.95 -1.09 -10.22
C GLY A 37 -6.81 -0.80 -11.46
N ALA A 38 -8.09 -1.17 -11.44
CA ALA A 38 -9.03 -0.85 -12.53
C ALA A 38 -9.32 0.65 -12.64
N LEU A 39 -9.33 1.39 -11.52
CA LEU A 39 -9.46 2.86 -11.52
C LEU A 39 -8.28 3.55 -12.22
N LEU A 40 -7.12 2.90 -12.26
CA LEU A 40 -5.89 3.42 -12.89
C LEU A 40 -5.73 3.01 -14.37
N LYS A 41 -6.73 2.34 -14.98
CA LYS A 41 -6.67 1.85 -16.37
C LYS A 41 -6.26 2.91 -17.39
N SER A 42 -6.73 4.15 -17.23
CA SER A 42 -6.44 5.26 -18.15
C SER A 42 -5.04 5.85 -17.98
N ASN A 43 -4.30 5.45 -16.95
CA ASN A 43 -2.92 5.87 -16.69
C ASN A 43 -2.03 4.64 -16.43
N PRO A 44 -1.52 3.99 -17.50
CA PRO A 44 -0.73 2.78 -17.39
C PRO A 44 0.52 2.91 -16.52
N GLN A 45 1.19 4.07 -16.56
CA GLN A 45 2.37 4.33 -15.74
C GLN A 45 2.03 4.35 -14.25
N MET A 46 0.96 5.04 -13.86
CA MET A 46 0.49 5.04 -12.47
C MET A 46 0.04 3.65 -12.01
N LYS A 47 -0.61 2.89 -12.89
CA LYS A 47 -0.99 1.51 -12.60
C LYS A 47 0.22 0.62 -12.32
N ASP A 48 1.28 0.71 -13.14
CA ASP A 48 2.52 -0.05 -12.93
C ASP A 48 3.18 0.28 -11.58
N ILE A 49 3.25 1.57 -11.23
CA ILE A 49 3.76 2.01 -9.91
C ILE A 49 2.93 1.40 -8.79
N TYR A 50 1.60 1.50 -8.88
CA TYR A 50 0.68 0.97 -7.88
C TYR A 50 0.82 -0.56 -7.70
N ASP A 51 0.88 -1.30 -8.80
CA ASP A 51 1.01 -2.76 -8.78
C ASP A 51 2.33 -3.18 -8.13
N ARG A 52 3.45 -2.53 -8.50
CA ARG A 52 4.79 -2.80 -7.93
C ARG A 52 4.86 -2.50 -6.44
N MET A 53 4.31 -1.36 -6.01
CA MET A 53 4.29 -0.99 -4.60
C MET A 53 3.45 -1.96 -3.78
N SER A 54 2.26 -2.32 -4.27
CA SER A 54 1.36 -3.28 -3.59
C SER A 54 2.01 -4.65 -3.45
N MET A 55 2.65 -5.15 -4.51
CA MET A 55 3.39 -6.41 -4.48
C MET A 55 4.59 -6.36 -3.52
N SER A 56 5.32 -5.26 -3.50
CA SER A 56 6.45 -5.05 -2.57
C SER A 56 5.99 -5.09 -1.12
N ILE A 57 4.92 -4.35 -0.78
CA ILE A 57 4.34 -4.33 0.57
C ILE A 57 3.92 -5.75 1.00
N HIS A 58 3.21 -6.48 0.13
CA HIS A 58 2.78 -7.84 0.44
C HIS A 58 3.96 -8.77 0.73
N LYS A 59 4.97 -8.79 -0.15
CA LYS A 59 6.19 -9.60 0.03
C LYS A 59 6.91 -9.30 1.34
N MET A 60 6.95 -8.03 1.77
CA MET A 60 7.58 -7.66 3.04
C MET A 60 6.74 -8.05 4.27
N SER A 61 5.41 -8.16 4.12
CA SER A 61 4.49 -8.54 5.19
C SER A 61 4.45 -10.05 5.44
N VAL A 62 4.64 -10.87 4.41
CA VAL A 62 4.75 -12.33 4.54
C VAL A 62 6.18 -12.64 5.00
N LYS A 63 6.35 -13.05 6.27
CA LYS A 63 7.61 -13.62 6.76
C LYS A 63 7.91 -14.92 6.01
N GLU A 64 9.17 -15.13 5.63
CA GLU A 64 9.73 -16.49 5.53
C GLU A 64 9.74 -17.17 6.90
#